data_AF-A0ABD0N2C9-F1
#
_entry.id   AF-A0ABD0N2C9-F1
#
_cell.length_a   1.000
_cell.length_b   1.000
_cell.length_c   1.000
_cell.angle_alpha   90.00
_cell.angle_beta   90.00
_cell.angle_gamma   90.00
#
_symmetry.space_group_name_H-M   'P 1'
#
loop_
_entity.id
_entity.type
_entity.pdbx_description
1 polymer ?
#
loop_
_entity_poly.entity_id
_entity_poly.type
_entity_poly.pdbx_seq_one_letter_code
_entity_poly.pdbx_strand_id
1 'polypeptide(L)' 'EIRKLAQEDCGYEEPTIAMAYVYFEKLALHGKLDKQNRKLCAGACILLAAKISNDLKRPEVKHLID' A
#
# COMPACT_ATOMS: atom_id res chain seq x y z
N GLU A 1 -6.04 -8.75 2.94
CA GLU A 1 -6.07 -7.28 2.80
C GLU A 1 -5.47 -6.75 1.49
N ILE A 2 -4.15 -6.84 1.24
CA ILE A 2 -3.50 -6.00 0.19
C ILE A 2 -4.13 -6.13 -1.20
N ARG A 3 -4.23 -7.35 -1.76
CA ARG A 3 -4.85 -7.55 -3.09
C ARG A 3 -6.29 -7.08 -3.13
N LYS A 4 -7.11 -7.44 -2.14
CA LYS A 4 -8.52 -7.05 -2.09
C LYS A 4 -8.67 -5.53 -2.20
N LEU A 5 -7.99 -4.81 -1.32
CA LEU A 5 -8.07 -3.34 -1.27
C LEU A 5 -7.50 -2.68 -2.52
N ALA A 6 -6.30 -3.09 -2.95
CA ALA A 6 -5.62 -2.48 -4.08
C ALA A 6 -6.30 -2.80 -5.43
N GLN A 7 -6.81 -4.02 -5.63
CA GLN A 7 -7.38 -4.46 -6.89
C GLN A 7 -8.89 -4.27 -6.96
N GLU A 8 -9.64 -4.75 -5.96
CA GLU A 8 -11.11 -4.72 -5.99
C GLU A 8 -11.66 -3.33 -5.66
N ASP A 9 -11.08 -2.65 -4.68
CA ASP A 9 -11.59 -1.34 -4.24
C ASP A 9 -10.95 -0.16 -5.00
N CYS A 10 -9.68 -0.26 -5.38
CA CYS A 10 -8.94 0.85 -6.03
C CYS A 10 -8.62 0.62 -7.51
N GLY A 11 -8.71 -0.60 -8.04
CA GLY A 11 -8.40 -0.90 -9.44
C GLY A 11 -6.94 -0.67 -9.84
N TYR A 12 -5.99 -0.76 -8.88
CA TYR A 12 -4.57 -0.59 -9.16
C TYR A 12 -4.00 -1.75 -9.97
N GLU A 13 -2.99 -1.43 -10.77
CA GLU A 13 -2.37 -2.38 -11.68
C GLU A 13 -1.58 -3.46 -10.93
N GLU A 14 -1.48 -4.65 -11.51
CA GLU A 14 -0.72 -5.79 -10.96
C GLU A 14 0.70 -5.43 -10.47
N PRO A 15 1.51 -4.61 -11.16
CA PRO A 15 2.83 -4.18 -10.68
C PRO A 15 2.78 -3.38 -9.37
N THR A 16 1.74 -2.57 -9.18
CA THR A 16 1.53 -1.80 -7.95
C THR A 16 1.20 -2.71 -6.78
N ILE A 17 0.34 -3.70 -7.02
CA ILE A 17 -0.01 -4.71 -6.02
C ILE A 17 1.26 -5.49 -5.62
N ALA A 18 2.05 -5.94 -6.60
CA ALA A 18 3.31 -6.65 -6.35
C ALA A 18 4.28 -5.80 -5.52
N MET A 19 4.42 -4.51 -5.84
CA MET A 19 5.28 -3.59 -5.11
C MET A 19 4.82 -3.36 -3.66
N ALA A 20 3.51 -3.28 -3.41
CA ALA A 20 2.96 -3.19 -2.05
C ALA A 20 3.31 -4.42 -1.20
N TYR A 21 3.25 -5.62 -1.79
CA TYR A 21 3.69 -6.86 -1.11
C TYR A 21 5.18 -6.80 -0.77
N VAL A 22 6.04 -6.40 -1.71
CA VAL A 22 7.50 -6.29 -1.50
C VAL A 22 7.81 -5.31 -0.35
N TYR A 23 7.12 -4.17 -0.28
CA TYR A 23 7.30 -3.23 0.84
C TYR A 23 6.86 -3.81 2.18
N PHE A 24 5.73 -4.50 2.21
CA PHE A 24 5.22 -5.14 3.43
C PHE A 24 6.16 -6.25 3.93
N GLU A 25 6.67 -7.08 3.03
CA GLU A 25 7.65 -8.13 3.35
C GLU A 25 8.95 -7.55 3.89
N LYS A 26 9.44 -6.43 3.35
CA LYS A 26 10.60 -5.73 3.91
C LYS A 26 10.37 -5.29 5.36
N LEU A 27 9.19 -4.79 5.69
CA LEU A 27 8.84 -4.45 7.08
C LEU A 27 8.81 -5.70 7.99
N ALA A 28 8.27 -6.81 7.47
CA ALA A 28 8.26 -8.09 8.18
C ALA A 28 9.68 -8.59 8.49
N LEU A 29 10.57 -8.58 7.48
CA LEU A 29 11.96 -9.02 7.61
C LEU A 29 12.76 -8.18 8.62
N HIS A 30 12.45 -6.88 8.73
CA HIS A 30 13.09 -5.99 9.72
C HIS A 30 12.41 -6.01 11.10
N GLY A 31 11.46 -6.91 11.34
CA GLY A 31 10.74 -7.00 12.61
C GLY A 31 9.92 -5.76 12.95
N LYS A 32 9.44 -5.02 11.94
CA LYS A 32 8.67 -3.78 12.11
C LYS A 32 7.15 -4.00 12.19
N LEU A 33 6.71 -5.24 12.07
CA LEU A 33 5.29 -5.60 12.10
C LEU A 33 4.91 -6.21 13.46
N ASP A 34 3.78 -5.77 13.98
CA ASP A 34 3.12 -6.36 15.14
C ASP A 34 1.61 -6.51 14.88
N LYS A 35 0.90 -7.08 15.85
CA LYS A 35 -0.55 -7.31 15.70
C LYS A 35 -1.33 -6.00 15.54
N GLN A 36 -0.91 -4.91 16.18
CA GLN A 36 -1.63 -3.64 16.18
C GLN A 36 -1.37 -2.88 14.88
N ASN A 37 -0.14 -2.90 14.35
CA ASN A 37 0.27 -2.07 13.23
C ASN A 37 0.10 -2.74 11.84
N ARG A 38 0.00 -4.07 11.76
CA ARG A 38 0.07 -4.78 10.46
C ARG A 38 -0.94 -4.30 9.40
N LYS A 39 -2.13 -3.86 9.83
CA LYS A 39 -3.14 -3.32 8.91
C LYS A 39 -2.77 -1.93 8.41
N LEU A 40 -2.27 -1.06 9.29
CA LEU A 40 -1.79 0.27 8.94
C LEU A 40 -0.57 0.19 8.01
N CYS A 41 0.37 -0.70 8.31
CA CYS A 41 1.54 -0.94 7.46
C CYS A 41 1.14 -1.45 6.08
N ALA A 42 0.17 -2.37 5.98
CA ALA A 42 -0.35 -2.80 4.68
C ALA A 42 -0.95 -1.64 3.87
N GLY A 43 -1.75 -0.78 4.51
CA GLY A 43 -2.29 0.44 3.89
C GLY A 43 -1.19 1.42 3.43
N ALA A 44 -0.19 1.66 4.27
CA ALA A 44 0.95 2.51 3.93
C ALA A 44 1.76 1.96 2.74
N CYS A 45 1.97 0.65 2.68
CA CYS A 45 2.64 0.00 1.55
C CYS A 45 1.85 0.16 0.25
N ILE A 46 0.51 0.03 0.28
CA ILE A 46 -0.35 0.25 -0.88
C ILE A 46 -0.27 1.70 -1.35
N LEU A 47 -0.42 2.67 -0.43
CA LEU A 47 -0.36 4.10 -0.77
C LEU A 47 1.00 4.48 -1.35
N LEU A 48 2.09 3.98 -0.76
CA LEU A 48 3.44 4.22 -1.27
C LEU A 48 3.61 3.61 -2.67
N ALA A 49 3.15 2.38 -2.87
CA ALA A 49 3.24 1.71 -4.16
C ALA A 49 2.44 2.47 -5.23
N ALA A 50 1.17 2.77 -4.97
CA ALA A 50 0.30 3.48 -5.92
C ALA A 50 0.85 4.86 -6.29
N LYS A 51 1.43 5.58 -5.33
CA LYS A 51 2.09 6.87 -5.59
C LYS A 51 3.31 6.73 -6.49
N ILE A 52 4.13 5.70 -6.31
CA ILE A 52 5.35 5.47 -7.12
C ILE A 52 4.98 4.97 -8.52
N SER A 53 3.96 4.12 -8.63
CA SER A 53 3.44 3.58 -9.90
C SER A 53 2.63 4.59 -10.71
N ASN A 54 2.36 5.79 -10.17
CA ASN A 54 1.45 6.79 -10.75
C ASN A 54 -0.02 6.35 -10.86
N ASP A 55 -0.41 5.29 -10.13
CA ASP A 55 -1.81 4.85 -9.96
C ASP A 55 -2.60 5.79 -9.03
N LEU A 56 -1.90 6.60 -8.23
CA LEU A 56 -2.50 7.59 -7.33
C LEU A 56 -1.83 8.95 -7.55
N LYS A 57 -2.62 9.97 -7.93
CA LYS A 57 -2.09 11.31 -8.26
C LYS A 57 -2.00 12.19 -7.01
N ARG A 58 -1.06 13.14 -7.01
CA ARG A 58 -0.82 14.08 -5.88
C ARG A 58 -2.09 14.77 -5.32
N PRO A 59 -3.07 15.22 -6.13
CA PRO A 59 -4.30 15.82 -5.59
C PRO A 59 -5.14 14.84 -4.78
N GLU A 60 -5.21 13.58 -5.20
CA GLU A 60 -5.98 12.52 -4.54
C GLU A 60 -5.36 12.15 -3.19
N VAL A 61 -4.03 12.15 -3.09
CA VAL A 61 -3.31 11.89 -1.83
C VAL A 61 -3.63 12.94 -0.76
N LYS A 62 -3.68 14.23 -1.12
CA LYS A 62 -3.99 15.30 -0.16
C LYS A 62 -5.39 15.13 0.44
N HIS A 63 -6.38 14.85 -0.40
CA HIS A 63 -7.77 14.67 0.04
C HIS A 63 -7.96 13.47 0.98
N LEU A 64 -7.08 12.48 0.93
CA LEU A 64 -7.15 11.28 1.78
C LEU A 64 -6.44 11.43 3.13
N ILE A 65 -5.57 12.42 3.29
CA ILE A 65 -4.69 12.56 4.45
C ILE A 65 -5.02 13.81 5.27
N ASP A 66 -5.51 14.88 4.63
CA ASP A 66 -6.02 16.09 5.31
C ASP A 66 -7.45 15.86 5.87
#